data_AF-A0A1X6YRU6-F1
#
_entry.id   AF-A0A1X6YRU6-F1
#
_cell.length_a   1.000
_cell.length_b   1.000
_cell.length_c   1.000
_cell.angle_alpha   90.00
_cell.angle_beta   90.00
_cell.angle_gamma   90.00
#
_symmetry.space_group_name_H-M   'P 1'
#
loop_
_entity.id
_entity.type
_entity.pdbx_description
1 polymer ?
#
loop_
_entity_poly.entity_id
_entity_poly.type
_entity_poly.pdbx_seq_one_letter_code
_entity_poly.pdbx_strand_id
1 'polypeptide(L)' 'MSLLDTLTTRLRKHGAYRRTYNELRALPLDTRLDLDIAGAERETARRAVYG' A
#
# COMPACT_ATOMS: atom_id res chain seq x y z
N MET A 1 -0.50 -13.23 -23.19
CA MET A 1 -0.52 -13.08 -21.72
C MET A 1 -1.53 -14.06 -21.16
N SER A 2 -1.10 -15.00 -20.31
CA SER A 2 -2.00 -15.98 -19.71
C SER A 2 -2.88 -15.33 -18.64
N LEU A 3 -4.14 -15.73 -18.54
CA LEU A 3 -5.05 -15.27 -17.48
C LEU A 3 -4.48 -15.55 -16.08
N LEU A 4 -3.71 -16.64 -15.93
CA LEU A 4 -3.02 -17.03 -14.70
C LEU A 4 -1.94 -16.02 -14.30
N ASP A 5 -1.17 -15.49 -15.25
CA ASP A 5 -0.15 -14.45 -15.00
C ASP A 5 -0.77 -13.14 -14.53
N THR A 6 -1.95 -12.80 -15.08
CA THR A 6 -2.70 -11.61 -14.67
C THR A 6 -3.22 -11.72 -13.24
N LEU A 7 -3.68 -12.92 -12.85
CA LEU A 7 -4.16 -13.22 -11.49
C LEU A 7 -3.03 -13.18 -10.47
N THR A 8 -1.90 -13.85 -10.74
CA THR A 8 -0.72 -13.82 -9.85
C THR A 8 -0.15 -12.42 -9.71
N THR A 9 -0.11 -11.63 -10.78
CA THR A 9 0.31 -10.23 -10.74
C THR A 9 -0.61 -9.39 -9.85
N ARG A 10 -1.93 -9.56 -9.96
CA ARG A 10 -2.90 -8.86 -9.10
C ARG A 10 -2.75 -9.25 -7.63
N LEU A 11 -2.57 -10.54 -7.34
CA LEU A 11 -2.37 -11.04 -5.98
C LEU A 11 -1.07 -10.50 -5.36
N ARG A 12 0.02 -10.46 -6.13
CA ARG A 12 1.29 -9.86 -5.68
C ARG A 12 1.13 -8.37 -5.35
N LYS A 13 0.47 -7.61 -6.24
CA LYS A 13 0.17 -6.18 -5.98
C LYS A 13 -0.71 -6.02 -4.74
N HIS A 14 -1.72 -6.86 -4.56
CA HIS A 14 -2.58 -6.78 -3.38
C HIS A 14 -1.84 -7.10 -2.08
N GLY A 15 -0.93 -8.09 -2.09
CA GLY A 15 -0.06 -8.40 -0.96
C GLY A 15 0.87 -7.24 -0.61
N ALA A 16 1.51 -6.64 -1.63
CA ALA A 16 2.35 -5.45 -1.46
C ALA A 16 1.55 -4.29 -0.85
N TYR A 17 0.36 -4.00 -1.38
CA TYR A 17 -0.54 -2.97 -0.85
C TYR A 17 -0.88 -3.19 0.63
N ARG A 18 -1.27 -4.40 1.03
CA ARG A 18 -1.60 -4.71 2.42
C ARG A 18 -0.38 -4.55 3.34
N ARG A 19 0.79 -4.97 2.87
CA ARG A 19 2.04 -4.81 3.61
C ARG A 19 2.37 -3.33 3.81
N THR A 20 2.39 -2.54 2.74
CA THR A 20 2.68 -1.10 2.80
C THR A 20 1.67 -0.37 3.68
N TYR A 21 0.38 -0.64 3.55
CA TYR A 21 -0.64 -0.04 4.41
C TYR A 21 -0.41 -0.35 5.90
N ASN A 22 -0.08 -1.60 6.23
CA ASN A 22 0.22 -1.99 7.61
C ASN A 22 1.49 -1.33 8.13
N GLU A 23 2.54 -1.24 7.31
CA GLU A 23 3.78 -0.55 7.67
C GLU A 23 3.53 0.94 7.94
N LEU A 24 2.78 1.62 7.04
CA LEU A 24 2.40 3.03 7.23
C LEU A 24 1.58 3.21 8.52
N ARG A 25 0.62 2.33 8.80
CA ARG A 25 -0.21 2.41 10.01
C ARG A 25 0.55 2.07 11.29
N ALA A 26 1.62 1.27 11.19
CA ALA A 26 2.49 0.94 12.31
C ALA A 26 3.44 2.10 12.68
N LEU A 27 3.59 3.11 11.82
CA LEU A 27 4.39 4.28 12.12
C LEU A 27 3.81 5.06 13.32
N PRO A 28 4.68 5.65 14.16
CA PRO A 28 4.27 6.60 15.20
C PRO A 28 3.38 7.69 14.61
N LEU A 29 2.38 8.14 15.39
CA LEU A 29 1.46 9.20 14.95
C LEU A 29 2.22 10.46 14.54
N ASP A 30 3.26 10.82 15.28
CA ASP A 30 4.13 11.97 14.99
C ASP A 30 4.75 11.88 13.59
N THR A 31 5.37 10.75 13.24
CA THR A 31 5.91 10.49 11.90
C THR A 31 4.84 10.52 10.81
N ARG A 32 3.63 10.04 11.10
CA ARG A 32 2.52 10.07 10.13
C ARG A 32 2.00 11.48 9.88
N LEU A 33 2.02 12.33 10.90
CA LEU A 33 1.67 13.74 10.79
C LEU A 33 2.76 14.51 10.04
N ASP A 34 4.03 14.25 10.35
CA ASP A 34 5.19 14.87 9.68
C ASP A 34 5.21 14.57 8.18
N LEU A 35 4.88 13.34 7.79
CA LEU A 35 4.78 12.93 6.39
C LEU A 35 3.45 13.33 5.73
N ASP A 36 2.53 13.99 6.44
CA ASP A 36 1.18 14.34 5.98
C ASP A 36 0.37 13.13 5.44
N ILE A 37 0.56 11.97 6.07
CA ILE A 37 -0.13 10.71 5.71
C ILE A 37 -1.17 10.28 6.75
N ALA A 38 -1.26 10.97 7.89
CA ALA A 38 -2.22 10.64 8.93
C ALA A 38 -3.67 10.78 8.41
N GLY A 39 -4.39 9.67 8.30
CA GLY A 39 -5.73 9.62 7.70
C GLY A 39 -5.74 9.39 6.18
N ALA A 40 -4.58 9.46 5.52
CA ALA A 40 -4.40 9.21 4.09
C ALA A 40 -3.58 7.94 3.80
N GLU A 41 -3.24 7.13 4.82
CA GLU A 41 -2.33 5.97 4.69
C GLU A 41 -2.81 4.97 3.63
N ARG A 42 -4.13 4.83 3.49
CA ARG A 42 -4.77 3.97 2.50
C ARG A 42 -4.48 4.44 1.06
N GLU A 43 -4.62 5.74 0.83
CA GLU A 43 -4.43 6.34 -0.49
C GLU A 43 -2.93 6.38 -0.83
N THR A 44 -2.08 6.69 0.15
CA THR A 44 -0.62 6.62 0.03
C THR A 44 -0.15 5.21 -0.33
N ALA A 45 -0.62 4.18 0.38
CA ALA A 45 -0.31 2.78 0.06
C ALA A 45 -0.81 2.38 -1.33
N ARG A 46 -1.99 2.88 -1.74
CA ARG A 46 -2.55 2.61 -3.06
C ARG A 46 -1.70 3.24 -4.16
N ARG A 47 -1.32 4.50 -4.02
CA ARG A 47 -0.47 5.22 -4.98
C ARG A 47 0.92 4.59 -5.08
N ALA A 48 1.51 4.16 -3.97
CA ALA A 48 2.83 3.50 -3.97
C ALA A 48 2.86 2.16 -4.73
N VAL A 49 1.76 1.43 -4.79
CA VAL A 49 1.71 0.06 -5.35
C VAL A 49 1.01 -0.01 -6.72
N TYR A 50 0.03 0.85 -6.94
CA TYR A 50 -0.80 0.87 -8.15
C TYR A 50 -0.63 2.13 -9.00
N GLY A 51 -0.07 3.19 -8.44
CA GLY A 51 0.24 4.44 -9.15
C GLY A 51 1.46 4.32 -10.04
#